data_AF-K7XJ39-F1
#
_entry.id   AF-K7XJ39-F1
#
_cell.length_a   1.000
_cell.length_b   1.000
_cell.length_c   1.000
_cell.angle_alpha   90.00
_cell.angle_beta   90.00
_cell.angle_gamma   90.00
#
_symmetry.space_group_name_H-M   'P 1'
#
loop_
_entity.id
_entity.type
_entity.pdbx_description
1 polymer ?
#
loop_
_entity_poly.entity_id
_entity_poly.type
_entity_poly.pdbx_seq_one_letter_code
_entity_poly.pdbx_strand_id
1 'polypeptide(L)'
;STGTLESYSEQNLVDCVTACYGCNGGLMDASYEYIVAKQGGKMNYESDYVYTALDGTCKFTQYTAVGSVSKYVNVAQGDEDDLASKCETYGPIAVAIDASNWSFQLYSGGIYDEKSCSSYSLDH
;
A
#
# COMPACT_ATOMS: atom_id res chain seq x y z
N SER A 1 14.58 9.81 7.80
CA SER A 1 14.60 8.37 8.10
C SER A 1 14.90 8.19 9.58
N THR A 2 14.20 7.30 10.27
CA THR A 2 14.44 6.99 11.70
C THR A 2 15.58 5.98 11.89
N GLY A 3 16.00 5.28 10.81
CA GLY A 3 17.04 4.25 10.86
C GLY A 3 16.57 2.87 11.35
N THR A 4 15.31 2.75 11.75
CA THR A 4 14.69 1.50 12.21
C THR A 4 13.59 1.09 11.24
N LEU A 5 13.59 -0.18 10.82
CA LEU A 5 12.51 -0.76 10.03
C LEU A 5 11.41 -1.24 10.98
N GLU A 6 10.25 -0.59 10.93
CA GLU A 6 9.09 -0.92 11.76
C GLU A 6 7.97 -1.49 10.90
N SER A 7 7.20 -2.42 11.47
CA SER A 7 6.03 -3.02 10.81
C SER A 7 4.77 -2.27 11.21
N TYR A 8 4.04 -1.76 10.23
CA TYR A 8 2.78 -1.05 10.42
C TYR A 8 1.59 -1.98 10.12
N SER A 9 0.45 -1.70 10.74
CA SER A 9 -0.74 -2.54 10.64
C SER A 9 -1.49 -2.34 9.33
N GLU A 10 -1.60 -3.39 8.52
CA GLU A 10 -2.52 -3.42 7.39
C GLU A 10 -3.98 -3.45 7.85
N GLN A 11 -4.27 -4.05 9.02
CA GLN A 11 -5.63 -4.10 9.57
C GLN A 11 -6.18 -2.70 9.87
N ASN A 12 -5.32 -1.75 10.28
CA ASN A 12 -5.73 -0.36 10.41
C ASN A 12 -6.28 0.17 9.09
N LEU A 13 -5.63 -0.15 7.95
CA LEU A 13 -6.11 0.29 6.64
C LEU A 13 -7.42 -0.39 6.26
N VAL A 14 -7.50 -1.72 6.43
CA VAL A 14 -8.70 -2.52 6.13
C VAL A 14 -9.92 -2.01 6.89
N ASP A 15 -9.77 -1.76 8.20
CA ASP A 15 -10.92 -1.42 9.05
C ASP A 15 -11.28 0.06 9.05
N CYS A 16 -10.31 0.95 8.78
CA CYS A 16 -10.50 2.38 8.97
C CYS A 16 -10.63 3.19 7.69
N VAL A 17 -9.98 2.80 6.58
CA VAL A 17 -9.98 3.63 5.36
C VAL A 17 -11.33 3.49 4.65
N THR A 18 -12.27 4.35 5.02
CA THR A 18 -13.66 4.28 4.49
C THR A 18 -13.80 4.64 3.01
N ALA A 19 -12.73 5.16 2.39
CA ALA A 19 -12.68 5.37 0.94
C ALA A 19 -12.34 4.08 0.16
N CYS A 20 -11.87 3.05 0.86
CA CYS A 20 -11.58 1.72 0.34
C CYS A 20 -12.69 0.73 0.75
N TYR A 21 -12.56 -0.52 0.33
CA TYR A 21 -13.58 -1.57 0.50
C TYR A 21 -13.08 -2.73 1.36
N GLY A 22 -12.15 -2.44 2.29
CA GLY A 22 -11.55 -3.44 3.18
C GLY A 22 -10.95 -4.61 2.40
N CYS A 23 -11.39 -5.82 2.69
CA CYS A 23 -10.98 -7.05 2.00
C CYS A 23 -11.38 -7.12 0.52
N ASN A 24 -12.21 -6.20 0.02
CA ASN A 24 -12.66 -6.16 -1.38
C ASN A 24 -11.86 -5.16 -2.24
N GLY A 25 -10.73 -4.67 -1.72
CA GLY A 25 -9.79 -3.82 -2.45
C GLY A 25 -9.81 -2.36 -2.01
N GLY A 26 -8.86 -1.61 -2.54
CA GLY A 26 -8.63 -0.21 -2.19
C GLY A 26 -7.50 0.37 -3.00
N LEU A 27 -7.29 1.68 -2.86
CA LEU A 27 -6.20 2.39 -3.53
C LEU A 27 -5.23 2.97 -2.49
N MET A 28 -3.94 2.93 -2.82
CA MET A 28 -2.88 3.38 -1.91
C MET A 28 -2.92 4.89 -1.70
N ASP A 29 -3.24 5.67 -2.74
CA ASP A 29 -3.42 7.13 -2.66
C ASP A 29 -4.58 7.52 -1.74
N ALA A 30 -5.75 6.90 -1.90
CA ALA A 30 -6.91 7.08 -1.02
C ALA A 30 -6.57 6.72 0.44
N SER A 31 -5.73 5.70 0.63
CA SER A 31 -5.25 5.32 1.97
C SER A 31 -4.32 6.37 2.56
N TYR A 32 -3.37 6.91 1.80
CA TYR A 32 -2.51 8.01 2.24
C TYR A 32 -3.32 9.28 2.58
N GLU A 33 -4.30 9.62 1.76
CA GLU A 33 -5.22 10.74 2.04
C GLU A 33 -5.97 10.54 3.35
N TYR A 34 -6.52 9.35 3.56
CA TYR A 34 -7.23 9.02 4.80
C TYR A 34 -6.31 9.12 6.01
N ILE A 35 -5.10 8.54 5.94
CA ILE A 35 -4.10 8.60 7.03
C ILE A 35 -3.81 10.06 7.40
N VAL A 36 -3.55 10.92 6.43
CA VAL A 36 -3.26 12.34 6.67
C VAL A 36 -4.48 13.07 7.24
N ALA A 37 -5.64 12.92 6.60
CA ALA A 37 -6.83 13.72 6.90
C ALA A 37 -7.59 13.25 8.15
N LYS A 38 -7.57 11.96 8.47
CA LYS A 38 -8.39 11.35 9.53
C LYS A 38 -7.58 10.78 10.68
N GLN A 39 -6.33 10.37 10.43
CA GLN A 39 -5.44 9.80 11.45
C GLN A 39 -4.28 10.73 11.82
N GLY A 40 -4.29 11.98 11.32
CA GLY A 40 -3.24 12.97 11.63
C GLY A 40 -1.86 12.57 11.12
N GLY A 41 -1.80 11.80 10.04
CA GLY A 41 -0.55 11.28 9.49
C GLY A 41 0.01 10.07 10.25
N LYS A 42 -0.78 9.46 11.15
CA LYS A 42 -0.34 8.35 12.00
C LYS A 42 -1.05 7.05 11.63
N MET A 43 -0.43 5.93 12.01
CA MET A 43 -0.97 4.57 11.90
C MET A 43 -0.68 3.80 13.19
N ASN A 44 -1.04 2.52 13.25
CA ASN A 44 -0.65 1.63 14.35
C ASN A 44 0.46 0.66 13.91
N TYR A 45 1.20 0.11 14.88
CA TYR A 45 2.10 -1.00 14.62
C TYR A 45 1.33 -2.30 14.42
N GLU A 46 1.91 -3.21 13.63
CA GLU A 46 1.36 -4.56 13.44
C GLU A 46 1.28 -5.34 14.76
N SER A 47 2.20 -5.11 15.69
CA SER A 47 2.18 -5.74 17.02
C SER A 47 0.98 -5.35 17.89
N ASP A 48 0.40 -4.17 17.64
CA ASP A 48 -0.71 -3.62 18.42
C ASP A 48 -2.06 -3.91 17.74
N TYR A 49 -2.14 -3.69 16.42
CA TYR A 49 -3.35 -3.90 15.62
C TYR A 49 -3.11 -4.99 14.57
N VAL A 50 -3.08 -6.23 15.04
CA VAL A 50 -2.71 -7.42 14.26
C VAL A 50 -3.64 -7.66 13.07
N TYR A 51 -3.07 -8.07 11.94
CA TYR A 51 -3.80 -8.48 10.74
C TYR A 51 -4.63 -9.75 10.94
N THR A 52 -5.89 -9.70 10.50
CA THR A 52 -6.87 -10.78 10.64
C THR A 52 -7.44 -11.28 9.31
N ALA A 53 -7.06 -10.66 8.19
CA ALA A 53 -7.56 -10.97 6.85
C ALA A 53 -9.10 -10.95 6.72
N LEU A 54 -9.76 -10.14 7.56
CA LEU A 54 -11.20 -9.96 7.59
C LEU A 54 -11.53 -8.49 7.81
N ASP A 55 -12.66 -8.05 7.26
CA ASP A 55 -13.23 -6.75 7.58
C ASP A 55 -13.62 -6.70 9.07
N GLY A 56 -13.21 -5.64 9.73
CA GLY A 56 -13.52 -5.35 11.12
C GLY A 56 -14.13 -3.97 11.31
N THR A 57 -14.19 -3.57 12.57
CA THR A 57 -14.53 -2.19 12.95
C THR A 57 -13.23 -1.44 13.22
N CYS A 58 -13.15 -0.18 12.79
CA CYS A 58 -11.97 0.65 13.01
C CYS A 58 -11.62 0.78 14.50
N LYS A 59 -10.42 0.35 14.89
CA LYS A 59 -9.88 0.43 16.27
C LYS A 59 -8.64 1.32 16.39
N PHE A 60 -8.38 2.19 15.40
CA PHE A 60 -7.19 3.06 15.37
C PHE A 60 -6.91 3.77 16.71
N THR A 61 -7.95 4.32 17.34
CA THR A 61 -7.83 5.08 18.60
C THR A 61 -7.64 4.22 19.85
N GLN A 62 -7.79 2.90 19.75
CA GLN A 62 -7.60 1.95 20.85
C GLN A 62 -6.14 1.56 21.03
N TYR A 63 -5.28 1.88 20.05
CA TYR A 63 -3.87 1.49 20.01
C TYR A 63 -2.95 2.71 19.85
N THR A 64 -1.65 2.51 20.01
CA THR A 64 -0.65 3.58 19.91
C THR A 64 -0.58 4.13 18.49
N ALA A 65 -0.74 5.44 18.34
CA ALA A 65 -0.59 6.14 17.07
C ALA A 65 0.88 6.52 16.81
N VAL A 66 1.44 6.05 15.71
CA VAL A 66 2.86 6.10 15.35
C VAL A 66 3.07 6.47 13.87
N GLY A 67 4.32 6.63 13.45
CA GLY A 67 4.66 7.04 12.07
C GLY A 67 4.44 8.53 11.81
N SER A 68 4.61 8.97 10.56
CA SER A 68 4.37 10.37 10.17
C SER A 68 4.25 10.51 8.64
N VAL A 69 3.07 10.26 8.10
CA VAL A 69 2.73 10.56 6.71
C VAL A 69 2.21 11.99 6.64
N SER A 70 2.79 12.81 5.75
CA SER A 70 2.37 14.20 5.57
C SER A 70 1.78 14.47 4.18
N LYS A 71 2.25 13.74 3.18
CA LYS A 71 1.80 13.81 1.78
C LYS A 71 2.24 12.55 1.05
N TYR A 72 1.64 12.33 -0.12
CA TYR A 72 2.13 11.40 -1.13
C TYR A 72 2.44 12.19 -2.42
N VAL A 73 3.21 11.57 -3.30
CA VAL A 73 3.50 12.10 -4.64
C VAL A 73 3.31 10.98 -5.64
N ASN A 74 2.65 11.29 -6.76
CA ASN A 74 2.40 10.30 -7.79
C ASN A 74 3.59 10.22 -8.75
N VAL A 75 3.87 9.01 -9.22
CA VAL A 75 4.69 8.76 -10.41
C VAL A 75 3.86 9.12 -11.65
N ALA A 76 4.50 9.66 -12.68
CA ALA A 76 3.85 9.91 -13.96
C ALA A 76 3.38 8.57 -14.56
N GLN A 77 2.11 8.52 -14.98
CA GLN A 77 1.50 7.26 -15.42
C GLN A 77 2.26 6.66 -16.61
N GLY A 78 2.73 5.42 -16.46
CA GLY A 78 3.45 4.68 -17.50
C GLY A 78 4.90 5.13 -17.73
N ASP A 79 5.47 5.95 -16.86
CA ASP A 79 6.84 6.45 -16.96
C ASP A 79 7.77 5.71 -16.01
N GLU A 80 8.48 4.70 -16.53
CA GLU A 80 9.42 3.90 -15.74
C GLU A 80 10.70 4.68 -15.36
N ASP A 81 11.07 5.70 -16.12
CA ASP A 81 12.22 6.57 -15.79
C ASP A 81 11.89 7.47 -14.58
N ASP A 82 10.67 8.03 -14.53
CA ASP A 82 10.17 8.76 -13.36
C ASP A 82 9.99 7.85 -12.15
N LEU A 83 9.52 6.60 -12.34
CA LEU A 83 9.45 5.59 -11.29
C LEU A 83 10.84 5.30 -10.69
N ALA A 84 11.83 5.03 -11.55
CA ALA A 84 13.20 4.73 -11.13
C ALA A 84 13.84 5.91 -10.39
N SER A 85 13.71 7.12 -10.94
CA SER A 85 14.21 8.37 -10.33
C SER A 85 13.59 8.64 -8.94
N LYS A 86 12.28 8.43 -8.80
CA LYS A 86 11.60 8.59 -7.51
C LYS A 86 11.97 7.48 -6.52
N CYS A 87 12.20 6.26 -7.00
CA CYS A 87 12.62 5.14 -6.15
C CYS A 87 14.00 5.42 -5.56
N GLU A 88 14.94 5.89 -6.38
CA GLU A 88 16.27 6.32 -5.93
C GLU A 88 16.19 7.48 -4.92
N THR A 89 15.32 8.44 -5.16
CA THR A 89 15.22 9.67 -4.35
C THR A 89 14.50 9.45 -3.02
N TYR A 90 13.40 8.69 -3.02
CA TYR A 90 12.46 8.59 -1.89
C TYR A 90 12.41 7.21 -1.24
N GLY A 91 12.95 6.17 -1.88
CA GLY A 91 12.91 4.78 -1.41
C GLY A 91 11.73 4.00 -1.99
N PRO A 92 11.21 2.97 -1.28
CA PRO A 92 10.14 2.11 -1.78
C PRO A 92 8.89 2.88 -2.23
N ILE A 93 8.32 2.45 -3.35
CA ILE A 93 7.14 3.06 -3.97
C ILE A 93 6.02 2.02 -4.06
N ALA A 94 4.80 2.40 -3.70
CA ALA A 94 3.62 1.59 -3.95
C ALA A 94 3.25 1.65 -5.45
N VAL A 95 3.08 0.48 -6.08
CA VAL A 95 2.69 0.32 -7.48
C VAL A 95 1.51 -0.64 -7.57
N ALA A 96 0.80 -0.62 -8.69
CA ALA A 96 -0.21 -1.63 -9.02
C ALA A 96 0.14 -2.31 -10.35
N ILE A 97 -0.13 -3.62 -10.44
CA ILE A 97 0.18 -4.47 -11.61
C ILE A 97 -1.07 -5.27 -12.03
N ASP A 98 -1.01 -5.85 -13.23
CA ASP A 98 -1.92 -6.93 -13.63
C ASP A 98 -1.34 -8.28 -13.15
N ALA A 99 -1.94 -8.84 -12.11
CA ALA A 99 -1.58 -10.12 -11.51
C ALA A 99 -2.55 -11.25 -11.92
N SER A 100 -3.44 -11.02 -12.89
CA SER A 100 -4.48 -11.97 -13.30
C SER A 100 -3.95 -13.24 -14.00
N ASN A 101 -2.70 -13.22 -14.45
CA ASN A 101 -2.11 -14.28 -15.24
C ASN A 101 -1.52 -15.41 -14.36
N TRP A 102 -1.78 -16.67 -14.73
CA TRP A 102 -1.23 -17.85 -14.04
C TRP A 102 0.30 -17.88 -14.02
N SER A 103 0.95 -17.25 -15.00
CA SER A 103 2.40 -17.11 -15.05
C SER A 103 2.93 -16.30 -13.86
N PHE A 104 2.20 -15.30 -13.37
CA PHE A 104 2.54 -14.54 -12.17
C PHE A 104 2.33 -15.39 -10.92
N GLN A 105 1.18 -16.04 -10.81
CA GLN A 105 0.85 -16.89 -9.65
C GLN A 105 1.86 -18.02 -9.43
N LEU A 106 2.41 -18.59 -10.51
CA LEU A 106 3.36 -19.70 -10.48
C LEU A 106 4.82 -19.26 -10.64
N TYR A 107 5.09 -17.95 -10.67
CA TYR A 107 6.43 -17.42 -10.80
C TYR A 107 7.31 -17.89 -9.64
N SER A 108 8.55 -18.30 -9.95
CA SER A 108 9.48 -18.88 -8.97
C SER A 108 10.91 -18.35 -9.06
N GLY A 109 11.26 -17.57 -10.08
CA GLY A 109 12.57 -16.93 -10.22
C GLY A 109 12.90 -16.47 -11.65
N GLY A 110 13.90 -15.60 -11.77
CA GLY A 110 14.33 -15.01 -13.04
C GLY A 110 13.90 -13.55 -13.20
N ILE A 111 13.64 -13.14 -14.44
CA ILE A 111 12.99 -11.88 -14.78
C ILE A 111 11.60 -12.26 -15.29
N TYR A 112 10.56 -11.80 -14.59
CA TYR A 112 9.18 -12.04 -15.01
C TYR A 112 8.81 -11.12 -16.18
N ASP A 113 8.25 -11.69 -17.24
CA ASP A 113 7.73 -10.97 -18.41
C ASP A 113 6.53 -11.75 -18.94
N GLU A 114 5.35 -11.12 -18.92
CA GLU A 114 4.09 -11.70 -19.40
C GLU A 114 3.51 -10.82 -20.50
N LYS A 115 3.54 -11.35 -21.73
CA LYS A 115 3.12 -10.62 -22.94
C LYS A 115 1.64 -10.27 -22.97
N SER A 116 0.84 -10.98 -22.17
CA SER A 116 -0.61 -10.81 -22.09
C SER A 116 -1.02 -9.87 -20.95
N CYS A 117 -0.06 -9.32 -20.19
CA CYS A 117 -0.36 -8.39 -19.12
C CYS A 117 -0.93 -7.08 -19.69
N SER A 118 -1.87 -6.51 -18.96
CA SER A 118 -2.51 -5.24 -19.30
C SER A 118 -1.89 -4.11 -18.50
N SER A 119 -1.48 -3.03 -19.18
CA SER A 119 -1.07 -1.78 -18.51
C SER A 119 -2.26 -0.96 -17.97
N TYR A 120 -3.49 -1.46 -18.12
CA TYR A 120 -4.72 -0.76 -17.74
C TYR A 120 -5.62 -1.54 -16.78
N SER A 121 -5.53 -2.87 -16.79
CA SER A 121 -6.35 -3.76 -15.96
C SER A 121 -5.58 -4.15 -14.70
N LEU A 122 -5.17 -3.15 -13.92
CA LEU A 122 -4.40 -3.37 -12.70
C LEU A 122 -5.32 -3.91 -11.60
N ASP A 123 -4.90 -4.98 -10.93
CA ASP A 123 -5.73 -5.72 -9.97
C ASP A 123 -4.99 -6.15 -8.69
N HIS A 124 -3.70 -5.81 -8.56
CA HIS A 124 -2.90 -6.05 -7.36
C HIS A 124 -1.94 -4.91 -7.05
#